data_AF-A0A2W5UFE0-F1
#
_entry.id   AF-A0A2W5UFE0-F1
#
_cell.length_a   1.000
_cell.length_b   1.000
_cell.length_c   1.000
_cell.angle_alpha   90.00
_cell.angle_beta   90.00
_cell.angle_gamma   90.00
#
_symmetry.space_group_name_H-M   'P 1'
#
loop_
_entity.id
_entity.type
_entity.pdbx_description
1 polymer ?
#
loop_
_entity_poly.entity_id
_entity_poly.type
_entity_poly.pdbx_seq_one_letter_code
_entity_poly.pdbx_strand_id
1 'polypeptide(L)'
;MSDLIEQGEKLILRSSDPAVEKVTGYRRFLIGFDIAQADDPAAFCIIQDSQTPYWLTDVQQALRPRRRVVVAAERLRGASYPELARIARNLTMDPSVVGRSHLVADATGVGRAWVALAEEKGLKLHKMQITSGEGESETREHGRLFYNVGKNRLLGDLNSALHTGALQIGQFPLRDEFAAELDSFQVTFAETGRAKIEGGTKGGHADMAMACSQALWLSDHSSLNCFVGQSKLAGWFA
;
A
#
# COMPACT_ATOMS: atom_id res chain seq x y z
N MET A 1 20.85 -17.12 -17.36
CA MET A 1 20.60 -17.14 -15.90
C MET A 1 20.48 -15.69 -15.48
N SER A 2 19.45 -15.31 -14.73
CA SER A 2 19.20 -13.90 -14.43
C SER A 2 20.29 -13.31 -13.53
N ASP A 3 21.00 -12.29 -13.99
CA ASP A 3 22.02 -11.54 -13.22
C ASP A 3 21.45 -10.69 -12.07
N LEU A 4 20.15 -10.85 -11.77
CA LEU A 4 19.43 -10.13 -10.74
C LEU A 4 19.54 -10.85 -9.39
N ILE A 5 20.16 -10.19 -8.42
CA ILE A 5 20.18 -10.61 -7.01
C ILE A 5 19.08 -9.87 -6.27
N GLU A 6 18.36 -10.59 -5.42
CA GLU A 6 17.48 -10.01 -4.42
C GLU A 6 18.11 -10.07 -3.02
N GLN A 7 18.12 -8.94 -2.31
CA GLN A 7 18.60 -8.83 -0.93
C GLN A 7 17.59 -8.00 -0.11
N GLY A 8 16.74 -8.69 0.65
CA GLY A 8 15.60 -8.04 1.31
C GLY A 8 14.66 -7.45 0.27
N GLU A 9 14.41 -6.14 0.35
CA GLU A 9 13.65 -5.41 -0.66
C GLU A 9 14.48 -4.96 -1.87
N LYS A 10 15.82 -5.02 -1.81
CA LYS A 10 16.68 -4.48 -2.88
C LYS A 10 16.82 -5.48 -4.03
N LEU A 11 16.73 -4.95 -5.25
CA LEU A 11 17.01 -5.66 -6.49
C LEU A 11 18.29 -5.10 -7.11
N ILE A 12 19.29 -5.95 -7.34
CA ILE A 12 20.64 -5.54 -7.79
C ILE A 12 21.06 -6.38 -8.98
N LEU A 13 21.52 -5.73 -10.06
CA LEU A 13 22.20 -6.42 -11.15
C LEU A 13 23.66 -6.64 -10.81
N ARG A 14 24.13 -7.88 -10.98
CA ARG A 14 25.55 -8.22 -10.84
C ARG A 14 26.36 -7.49 -11.89
N SER A 15 27.40 -6.79 -11.45
CA SER A 15 28.49 -6.33 -12.30
C SER A 15 29.81 -6.62 -11.60
N SER A 16 30.74 -7.27 -12.30
CA SER A 16 32.12 -7.48 -11.87
C SER A 16 33.02 -6.28 -12.20
N ASP A 17 32.57 -5.40 -13.09
CA ASP A 17 33.31 -4.19 -13.46
C ASP A 17 33.04 -3.08 -12.41
N PRO A 18 34.08 -2.62 -11.68
CA PRO A 18 33.93 -1.56 -10.68
C PRO A 18 33.62 -0.18 -11.29
N ALA A 19 33.82 0.02 -12.60
CA ALA A 19 33.52 1.28 -13.28
C ALA A 19 32.03 1.45 -13.63
N VAL A 20 31.24 0.37 -13.58
CA VAL A 20 29.80 0.42 -13.85
C VAL A 20 29.07 0.98 -12.62
N GLU A 21 28.37 2.09 -12.82
CA GLU A 21 27.44 2.63 -11.81
C GLU A 21 26.31 1.63 -11.55
N LYS A 22 26.16 1.20 -10.29
CA LYS A 22 25.15 0.22 -9.89
C LYS A 22 23.84 0.93 -9.57
N VAL A 23 22.82 0.64 -10.37
CA VAL A 23 21.47 1.14 -10.13
C VAL A 23 20.69 0.10 -9.33
N THR A 24 20.29 0.47 -8.12
CA THR A 24 19.54 -0.42 -7.22
C THR A 24 18.05 -0.20 -7.39
N GLY A 25 17.32 -1.25 -7.76
CA GLY A 25 15.86 -1.26 -7.74
C GLY A 25 15.31 -1.86 -6.45
N TYR A 26 14.01 -2.10 -6.42
CA TYR A 26 13.35 -2.67 -5.25
C TYR A 26 12.14 -3.56 -5.59
N ARG A 27 11.78 -4.42 -4.65
CA ARG A 27 10.52 -5.18 -4.59
C ARG A 27 10.10 -5.32 -3.14
N ARG A 28 8.94 -4.75 -2.82
CA ARG A 28 8.35 -4.76 -1.48
C ARG A 28 6.86 -5.06 -1.53
N PHE A 29 6.33 -5.47 -0.39
CA PHE A 29 4.93 -5.84 -0.20
C PHE A 29 4.31 -4.89 0.81
N LEU A 30 3.28 -4.18 0.39
CA LEU A 30 2.61 -3.16 1.17
C LEU A 30 1.27 -3.73 1.61
N ILE A 31 1.08 -3.87 2.91
CA ILE A 31 -0.09 -4.49 3.50
C ILE A 31 -0.90 -3.37 4.13
N GLY A 32 -2.09 -3.13 3.60
CA GLY A 32 -3.09 -2.28 4.26
C GLY A 32 -4.05 -3.16 5.03
N PHE A 33 -4.39 -2.74 6.23
CA PHE A 33 -5.21 -3.50 7.14
C PHE A 33 -6.31 -2.62 7.72
N ASP A 34 -7.54 -2.88 7.28
CA ASP A 34 -8.73 -2.15 7.72
C ASP A 34 -9.37 -2.87 8.90
N ILE A 35 -9.37 -2.20 10.05
CA ILE A 35 -9.92 -2.73 11.29
C ILE A 35 -11.33 -2.20 11.47
N ALA A 36 -12.30 -3.09 11.33
CA ALA A 36 -13.70 -2.75 11.50
C ALA A 36 -14.18 -2.95 12.97
N GLN A 37 -15.38 -2.44 13.26
CA GLN A 37 -16.05 -2.67 14.55
C GLN A 37 -16.55 -4.11 14.67
N ALA A 38 -16.97 -4.54 15.86
CA ALA A 38 -17.21 -5.95 16.18
C ALA A 38 -18.18 -6.70 15.24
N ASP A 39 -19.16 -5.99 14.65
CA ASP A 39 -20.15 -6.57 13.75
C ASP A 39 -19.76 -6.50 12.26
N ASP A 40 -18.72 -5.74 11.94
CA ASP A 40 -18.24 -5.49 10.58
C ASP A 40 -16.99 -6.34 10.29
N PRO A 41 -16.84 -6.90 9.06
CA PRO A 41 -15.65 -7.66 8.73
C PRO A 41 -14.42 -6.76 8.62
N ALA A 42 -13.33 -7.12 9.30
CA ALA A 42 -12.03 -6.54 9.01
C ALA A 42 -11.54 -6.98 7.61
N ALA A 43 -10.59 -6.27 7.02
CA ALA A 43 -10.02 -6.67 5.73
C ALA A 43 -8.54 -6.35 5.61
N PHE A 44 -7.87 -7.05 4.71
CA PHE A 44 -6.52 -6.68 4.30
C PHE A 44 -6.39 -6.67 2.78
N CYS A 45 -5.41 -5.91 2.30
CA CYS A 45 -4.99 -5.89 0.91
C CYS A 45 -3.46 -5.82 0.84
N ILE A 46 -2.86 -6.54 -0.11
CA ILE A 46 -1.42 -6.57 -0.33
C ILE A 46 -1.12 -6.05 -1.74
N ILE A 47 -0.31 -4.99 -1.81
CA ILE A 47 0.24 -4.44 -3.05
C ILE A 47 1.72 -4.84 -3.14
N GLN A 48 2.09 -5.52 -4.22
CA GLN A 48 3.49 -5.65 -4.60
C GLN A 48 3.91 -4.38 -5.35
N ASP A 49 4.85 -3.63 -4.78
CA ASP A 49 5.45 -2.44 -5.37
C ASP A 49 6.90 -2.73 -5.75
N SER A 50 7.24 -2.49 -7.02
CA SER A 50 8.54 -2.89 -7.56
C SER A 50 9.04 -1.96 -8.63
N GLN A 51 10.36 -1.83 -8.68
CA GLN A 51 11.08 -1.16 -9.75
C GLN A 51 12.34 -1.96 -10.05
N THR A 52 12.32 -2.71 -11.13
CA THR A 52 13.38 -3.68 -11.44
C THR A 52 14.51 -3.02 -12.23
N PRO A 53 15.78 -3.18 -11.83
CA PRO A 53 16.90 -2.72 -12.65
C PRO A 53 17.07 -3.61 -13.88
N TYR A 54 17.54 -3.02 -14.98
CA TYR A 54 17.89 -3.73 -16.20
C TYR A 54 19.15 -3.11 -16.83
N TRP A 55 19.86 -3.90 -17.62
CA TRP A 55 20.95 -3.41 -18.46
C TRP A 55 20.37 -2.63 -19.64
N LEU A 56 20.66 -1.33 -19.71
CA LEU A 56 20.33 -0.49 -20.86
C LEU A 56 21.36 -0.71 -21.98
N THR A 57 22.63 -0.88 -21.59
CA THR A 57 23.76 -1.29 -22.44
C THR A 57 24.65 -2.24 -21.63
N ASP A 58 25.75 -2.73 -22.21
CA ASP A 58 26.68 -3.64 -21.52
C ASP A 58 27.40 -3.00 -20.31
N VAL A 59 27.39 -1.67 -20.21
CA VAL A 59 28.07 -0.90 -19.15
C VAL A 59 27.16 0.07 -18.41
N GLN A 60 25.87 0.13 -18.77
CA GLN A 60 24.92 1.06 -18.18
C GLN A 60 23.68 0.34 -17.66
N GLN A 61 23.35 0.58 -16.39
CA GLN A 61 22.14 0.09 -15.76
C GLN A 61 21.08 1.20 -15.71
N ALA A 62 19.81 0.80 -15.78
CA ALA A 62 18.67 1.70 -15.62
C ALA A 62 17.55 0.99 -14.86
N LEU A 63 16.54 1.75 -14.41
CA LEU A 63 15.34 1.22 -13.78
C LEU A 63 14.21 1.08 -14.79
N ARG A 64 13.50 -0.05 -14.76
CA ARG A 64 12.22 -0.20 -15.44
C ARG A 64 11.20 0.80 -14.85
N PRO A 65 10.11 1.09 -15.58
CA PRO A 65 8.96 1.78 -15.00
C PRO A 65 8.51 1.09 -13.71
N ARG A 66 8.15 1.90 -12.71
CA ARG A 66 7.60 1.40 -11.45
C ARG A 66 6.31 0.62 -11.71
N ARG A 67 6.16 -0.52 -11.05
CA ARG A 67 5.00 -1.40 -11.18
C ARG A 67 4.41 -1.70 -9.81
N ARG A 68 3.12 -1.38 -9.66
CA ARG A 68 2.30 -1.69 -8.48
C ARG A 68 1.18 -2.64 -8.85
N VAL A 69 1.03 -3.72 -8.10
CA VAL A 69 0.01 -4.75 -8.36
C VAL A 69 -0.63 -5.23 -7.07
N VAL A 70 -1.96 -5.26 -7.02
CA VAL A 70 -2.70 -5.95 -5.97
C VAL A 70 -2.51 -7.46 -6.13
N VAL A 71 -1.91 -8.12 -5.14
CA VAL A 71 -1.59 -9.56 -5.18
C VAL A 71 -2.41 -10.39 -4.20
N ALA A 72 -3.09 -9.76 -3.25
CA ALA A 72 -4.06 -10.41 -2.37
C ALA A 72 -5.02 -9.36 -1.79
N ALA A 73 -6.27 -9.73 -1.57
CA ALA A 73 -7.23 -8.98 -0.78
C ALA A 73 -8.24 -9.97 -0.18
N GLU A 74 -8.62 -9.78 1.08
CA GLU A 74 -9.52 -10.69 1.77
C GLU A 74 -10.25 -10.01 2.94
N ARG A 75 -11.50 -10.44 3.18
CA ARG A 75 -12.29 -10.08 4.37
C ARG A 75 -12.14 -11.14 5.46
N LEU A 76 -11.86 -10.69 6.67
CA LEU A 76 -11.68 -11.49 7.87
C LEU A 76 -12.95 -11.41 8.73
N ARG A 77 -13.86 -12.37 8.54
CA ARG A 77 -15.13 -12.43 9.28
C ARG A 77 -14.95 -13.10 10.65
N GLY A 78 -15.53 -12.50 11.69
CA GLY A 78 -15.62 -13.11 13.02
C GLY A 78 -14.29 -13.27 13.77
N ALA A 79 -13.21 -12.63 13.29
CA ALA A 79 -11.92 -12.67 13.95
C ALA A 79 -11.86 -11.66 15.10
N SER A 80 -11.48 -12.13 16.29
CA SER A 80 -11.21 -11.27 17.44
C SER A 80 -9.96 -10.39 17.22
N TYR A 81 -9.81 -9.30 17.96
CA TYR A 81 -8.63 -8.42 17.83
C TYR A 81 -7.28 -9.13 18.03
N PRO A 82 -7.12 -10.05 19.01
CA PRO A 82 -5.91 -10.86 19.09
C PRO A 82 -5.68 -11.76 17.87
N GLU A 83 -6.75 -12.30 17.28
CA GLU A 83 -6.64 -13.11 16.06
C GLU A 83 -6.24 -12.25 14.85
N LEU A 84 -6.82 -11.07 14.68
CA LEU A 84 -6.42 -10.11 13.65
C LEU A 84 -4.94 -9.72 13.79
N ALA A 85 -4.46 -9.48 15.02
CA ALA A 85 -3.05 -9.19 15.26
C ALA A 85 -2.14 -10.39 14.89
N ARG A 86 -2.58 -11.62 15.19
CA ARG A 86 -1.89 -12.84 14.78
C ARG A 86 -1.86 -13.00 13.25
N ILE A 87 -2.97 -12.72 12.57
CA ILE A 87 -3.07 -12.77 11.11
C ILE A 87 -2.11 -11.75 10.49
N ALA A 88 -2.15 -10.49 10.93
CA ALA A 88 -1.25 -9.45 10.44
C ALA A 88 0.23 -9.78 10.66
N ARG A 89 0.58 -10.38 11.80
CA ARG A 89 1.94 -10.90 12.05
C ARG A 89 2.31 -12.04 11.12
N ASN A 90 1.41 -13.00 10.89
CA ASN A 90 1.70 -14.12 10.00
C ASN A 90 1.90 -13.64 8.55
N LEU A 91 1.10 -12.66 8.10
CA LEU A 91 1.27 -12.04 6.78
C LEU A 91 2.64 -11.38 6.64
N THR A 92 3.12 -10.65 7.66
CA THR A 92 4.42 -9.96 7.58
C THR A 92 5.61 -10.91 7.73
N MET A 93 5.40 -12.07 8.34
CA MET A 93 6.41 -13.11 8.58
C MET A 93 6.40 -14.24 7.54
N ASP A 94 5.51 -14.19 6.55
CA ASP A 94 5.46 -15.20 5.50
C ASP A 94 6.81 -15.24 4.76
N PRO A 95 7.40 -16.43 4.51
CA PRO A 95 8.72 -16.55 3.85
C PRO A 95 8.81 -15.83 2.50
N SER A 96 7.69 -15.66 1.81
CA SER A 96 7.62 -14.95 0.53
C SER A 96 7.68 -13.42 0.68
N VAL A 97 7.50 -12.84 1.86
CA VAL A 97 7.52 -11.36 2.03
C VAL A 97 8.31 -10.87 3.26
N VAL A 98 8.78 -11.78 4.12
CA VAL A 98 9.54 -11.42 5.32
C VAL A 98 10.78 -10.59 4.98
N GLY A 99 11.00 -9.51 5.73
CA GLY A 99 12.12 -8.57 5.50
C GLY A 99 11.91 -7.60 4.33
N ARG A 100 10.76 -7.64 3.67
CA ARG A 100 10.36 -6.75 2.56
C ARG A 100 8.88 -6.38 2.58
N SER A 101 8.20 -6.61 3.70
CA SER A 101 6.80 -6.29 3.93
C SER A 101 6.68 -5.07 4.86
N HIS A 102 5.71 -4.21 4.56
CA HIS A 102 5.41 -3.01 5.35
C HIS A 102 3.90 -2.96 5.59
N LEU A 103 3.50 -2.86 6.85
CA LEU A 103 2.10 -2.88 7.28
C LEU A 103 1.64 -1.48 7.64
N VAL A 104 0.47 -1.06 7.15
CA VAL A 104 -0.25 0.12 7.61
C VAL A 104 -1.63 -0.31 8.09
N ALA A 105 -2.09 0.31 9.17
CA ALA A 105 -3.43 0.10 9.68
C ALA A 105 -4.06 1.41 10.13
N ASP A 106 -5.38 1.48 10.02
CA ASP A 106 -6.15 2.58 10.57
C ASP A 106 -6.18 2.51 12.11
N ALA A 107 -5.78 3.60 12.73
CA ALA A 107 -5.75 3.85 14.17
C ALA A 107 -6.84 4.83 14.60
N THR A 108 -7.89 5.04 13.79
CA THR A 108 -9.11 5.75 14.20
C THR A 108 -10.01 4.87 15.05
N GLY A 109 -10.74 5.50 15.98
CA GLY A 109 -11.75 4.83 16.80
C GLY A 109 -11.23 3.53 17.44
N VAL A 110 -11.85 2.40 17.06
CA VAL A 110 -11.54 1.06 17.56
C VAL A 110 -10.18 0.53 17.10
N GLY A 111 -9.69 0.97 15.94
CA GLY A 111 -8.39 0.58 15.38
C GLY A 111 -7.23 0.95 16.31
N ARG A 112 -7.39 2.02 17.11
CA ARG A 112 -6.38 2.44 18.09
C ARG A 112 -6.06 1.36 19.13
N ALA A 113 -7.09 0.67 19.64
CA ALA A 113 -6.91 -0.41 20.61
C ALA A 113 -6.20 -1.61 19.97
N TRP A 114 -6.57 -1.94 18.73
CA TRP A 114 -5.92 -3.01 17.98
C TRP A 114 -4.46 -2.70 17.67
N VAL A 115 -4.14 -1.48 17.23
CA VAL A 115 -2.77 -1.03 16.98
C VAL A 115 -1.91 -1.16 18.23
N ALA A 116 -2.41 -0.72 19.39
CA ALA A 116 -1.68 -0.85 20.65
C ALA A 116 -1.42 -2.32 21.01
N LEU A 117 -2.43 -3.19 20.84
CA LEU A 117 -2.29 -4.63 21.03
C LEU A 117 -1.26 -5.25 20.07
N ALA A 118 -1.29 -4.85 18.79
CA ALA A 118 -0.37 -5.34 17.77
C ALA A 118 1.09 -4.92 18.08
N GLU A 119 1.30 -3.67 18.49
CA GLU A 119 2.60 -3.16 18.92
C GLU A 119 3.13 -3.93 20.15
N GLU A 120 2.27 -4.23 21.14
CA GLU A 120 2.63 -5.03 22.31
C GLU A 120 3.09 -6.45 21.92
N LYS A 121 2.54 -7.00 20.84
CA LYS A 121 2.96 -8.30 20.27
C LYS A 121 4.19 -8.19 19.34
N GLY A 122 4.82 -7.03 19.27
CA GLY A 122 6.04 -6.79 18.50
C GLY A 122 5.81 -6.57 17.00
N LEU A 123 4.56 -6.32 16.58
CA LEU A 123 4.27 -5.99 15.19
C LEU A 123 4.72 -4.56 14.88
N LYS A 124 5.50 -4.40 13.81
CA LYS A 124 5.88 -3.08 13.30
C LYS A 124 4.86 -2.66 12.25
N LEU A 125 4.25 -1.50 12.42
CA LEU A 125 3.29 -0.95 11.48
C LEU A 125 3.32 0.59 11.43
N HIS A 126 2.82 1.13 10.32
CA HIS A 126 2.53 2.53 10.12
C HIS A 126 1.11 2.83 10.61
N LYS A 127 0.97 3.87 11.42
CA LYS A 127 -0.29 4.24 12.06
C LYS A 127 -0.97 5.35 11.26
N MET A 128 -2.01 5.00 10.52
CA MET A 128 -2.84 5.97 9.81
C MET A 128 -3.99 6.42 10.70
N GLN A 129 -4.40 7.68 10.59
CA GLN A 129 -5.66 8.17 11.11
C GLN A 129 -6.49 8.70 9.95
N ILE A 130 -7.56 7.98 9.61
CA ILE A 130 -8.47 8.41 8.55
C ILE A 130 -9.32 9.59 9.05
N THR A 131 -9.28 10.70 8.33
CA THR A 131 -10.05 11.92 8.65
C THR A 131 -11.10 12.21 7.58
N SER A 132 -12.11 13.01 7.92
CA SER A 132 -13.16 13.43 6.98
C SER A 132 -12.72 14.50 5.97
N GLY A 133 -11.50 15.05 6.11
CA GLY A 133 -10.96 16.07 5.22
C GLY A 133 -10.36 15.51 3.92
N GLU A 134 -9.69 16.37 3.16
CA GLU A 134 -8.93 16.00 1.94
C GLU A 134 -7.40 16.14 2.13
N GLY A 135 -6.98 16.66 3.28
CA GLY A 135 -5.59 16.94 3.59
C GLY A 135 -4.80 15.71 4.05
N GLU A 136 -3.49 15.91 4.13
CA GLU A 136 -2.54 15.00 4.76
C GLU A 136 -1.75 15.81 5.80
N SER A 137 -1.63 15.29 7.02
CA SER A 137 -0.83 15.90 8.06
C SER A 137 -0.25 14.88 9.01
N GLU A 138 0.85 15.23 9.67
CA GLU A 138 1.47 14.40 10.68
C GLU A 138 1.17 14.96 12.08
N THR A 139 0.84 14.08 13.01
CA THR A 139 0.66 14.45 14.42
C THR A 139 1.46 13.52 15.30
N ARG A 140 1.93 14.04 16.45
CA ARG A 140 2.59 13.25 17.47
C ARG A 140 1.76 13.26 18.74
N GLU A 141 1.37 12.09 19.19
CA GLU A 141 0.62 11.90 20.44
C GLU A 141 1.43 10.98 21.35
N HIS A 142 1.78 11.44 22.56
CA HIS A 142 2.61 10.66 23.50
C HIS A 142 3.91 10.11 22.88
N GLY A 143 4.56 10.89 22.02
CA GLY A 143 5.78 10.49 21.32
C GLY A 143 5.57 9.51 20.15
N ARG A 144 4.33 9.09 19.88
CA ARG A 144 3.98 8.21 18.75
C ARG A 144 3.55 9.06 17.55
N LEU A 145 4.10 8.75 16.38
CA LEU A 145 3.75 9.40 15.12
C LEU A 145 2.47 8.78 14.52
N PHE A 146 1.56 9.64 14.08
CA PHE A 146 0.33 9.29 13.39
C PHE A 146 0.19 10.11 12.10
N TYR A 147 -0.25 9.45 11.03
CA TYR A 147 -0.45 10.05 9.73
C TYR A 147 -1.94 10.29 9.49
N ASN A 148 -2.37 11.55 9.54
CA ASN A 148 -3.75 11.91 9.28
C ASN A 148 -3.97 12.01 7.78
N VAL A 149 -4.87 11.20 7.23
CA VAL A 149 -5.14 11.17 5.79
C VAL A 149 -6.64 11.24 5.55
N GLY A 150 -7.06 12.12 4.65
CA GLY A 150 -8.46 12.23 4.25
C GLY A 150 -9.01 10.98 3.58
N LYS A 151 -10.19 10.48 3.98
CA LYS A 151 -10.85 9.32 3.33
C LYS A 151 -11.07 9.54 1.84
N ASN A 152 -11.54 10.73 1.46
CA ASN A 152 -11.76 11.08 0.06
C ASN A 152 -10.47 11.07 -0.75
N ARG A 153 -9.35 11.48 -0.14
CA ARG A 153 -8.04 11.42 -0.77
C ARG A 153 -7.60 9.98 -1.01
N LEU A 154 -7.68 9.12 0.00
CA LEU A 154 -7.33 7.70 -0.13
C LEU A 154 -8.09 7.03 -1.28
N LEU A 155 -9.42 7.21 -1.32
CA LEU A 155 -10.26 6.65 -2.37
C LEU A 155 -10.05 7.32 -3.74
N GLY A 156 -9.83 8.64 -3.76
CA GLY A 156 -9.51 9.38 -4.98
C GLY A 156 -8.18 8.94 -5.60
N ASP A 157 -7.14 8.78 -4.77
CA ASP A 157 -5.81 8.31 -5.19
C ASP A 157 -5.88 6.86 -5.71
N LEU A 158 -6.65 5.99 -5.03
CA LEU A 158 -6.92 4.62 -5.48
C LEU A 158 -7.61 4.61 -6.86
N ASN A 159 -8.69 5.38 -7.01
CA ASN A 159 -9.43 5.46 -8.26
C ASN A 159 -8.56 5.97 -9.41
N SER A 160 -7.79 7.04 -9.15
CA SER A 160 -6.83 7.61 -10.12
C SER A 160 -5.75 6.60 -10.51
N ALA A 161 -5.18 5.88 -9.55
CA ALA A 161 -4.14 4.88 -9.81
C ALA A 161 -4.65 3.71 -10.65
N LEU A 162 -5.88 3.26 -10.42
CA LEU A 162 -6.52 2.21 -11.22
C LEU A 162 -6.81 2.69 -12.65
N HIS A 163 -7.41 3.88 -12.81
CA HIS A 163 -7.74 4.43 -14.13
C HIS A 163 -6.52 4.72 -15.01
N THR A 164 -5.44 5.20 -14.40
CA THR A 164 -4.18 5.50 -15.12
C THR A 164 -3.32 4.25 -15.37
N GLY A 165 -3.70 3.11 -14.79
CA GLY A 165 -2.89 1.88 -14.81
C GLY A 165 -1.64 1.94 -13.93
N ALA A 166 -1.50 2.98 -13.10
CA ALA A 166 -0.42 3.13 -12.13
C ALA A 166 -0.53 2.13 -10.96
N LEU A 167 -1.71 1.54 -10.75
CA LEU A 167 -1.98 0.35 -9.96
C LEU A 167 -2.73 -0.66 -10.83
N GLN A 168 -2.26 -1.91 -10.84
CA GLN A 168 -2.91 -3.01 -11.56
C GLN A 168 -3.52 -4.02 -10.59
N ILE A 169 -4.60 -4.67 -10.98
CA ILE A 169 -5.17 -5.79 -10.21
C ILE A 169 -4.56 -7.10 -10.74
N GLY A 170 -3.84 -7.80 -9.86
CA GLY A 170 -3.22 -9.10 -10.19
C GLY A 170 -4.22 -10.24 -10.23
N GLN A 171 -3.69 -11.46 -10.27
CA GLN A 171 -4.49 -12.70 -10.19
C GLN A 171 -4.36 -13.29 -8.79
N PHE A 172 -5.48 -13.36 -8.06
CA PHE A 172 -5.58 -13.94 -6.73
C PHE A 172 -7.01 -14.47 -6.49
N PRO A 173 -7.23 -15.38 -5.52
CA PRO A 173 -8.49 -16.10 -5.38
C PRO A 173 -9.75 -15.21 -5.29
N LEU A 174 -9.68 -14.10 -4.55
CA LEU A 174 -10.80 -13.18 -4.35
C LEU A 174 -10.79 -11.97 -5.29
N ARG A 175 -10.10 -12.08 -6.43
CA ARG A 175 -9.95 -10.98 -7.40
C ARG A 175 -11.29 -10.42 -7.87
N ASP A 176 -12.23 -11.28 -8.24
CA ASP A 176 -13.49 -10.84 -8.84
C ASP A 176 -14.41 -10.20 -7.79
N GLU A 177 -14.37 -10.68 -6.55
CA GLU A 177 -15.05 -10.03 -5.41
C GLU A 177 -14.45 -8.65 -5.12
N PHE A 178 -13.12 -8.54 -5.16
CA PHE A 178 -12.43 -7.27 -5.01
C PHE A 178 -12.76 -6.29 -6.14
N ALA A 179 -12.81 -6.77 -7.39
CA ALA A 179 -13.21 -5.94 -8.53
C ALA A 179 -14.66 -5.45 -8.39
N ALA A 180 -15.59 -6.34 -8.01
CA ALA A 180 -16.98 -5.97 -7.78
C ALA A 180 -17.14 -4.93 -6.66
N GLU A 181 -16.31 -5.01 -5.62
CA GLU A 181 -16.28 -3.99 -4.56
C GLU A 181 -15.75 -2.65 -5.07
N LEU A 182 -14.68 -2.64 -5.86
CA LEU A 182 -14.17 -1.43 -6.50
C LEU A 182 -15.18 -0.78 -7.46
N ASP A 183 -15.95 -1.58 -8.19
CA ASP A 183 -17.00 -1.09 -9.10
C ASP A 183 -18.22 -0.52 -8.33
N SER A 184 -18.37 -0.87 -7.05
CA SER A 184 -19.49 -0.41 -6.22
C SER A 184 -19.33 1.02 -5.68
N PHE A 185 -18.15 1.64 -5.85
CA PHE A 185 -17.93 3.01 -5.39
C PHE A 185 -18.69 4.02 -6.26
N GLN A 186 -19.52 4.84 -5.61
CA GLN A 186 -20.18 5.97 -6.24
C GLN A 186 -19.65 7.27 -5.66
N VAL A 187 -19.25 8.18 -6.54
CA VAL A 187 -18.88 9.55 -6.14
C VAL A 187 -20.14 10.39 -6.17
N THR A 188 -20.56 10.88 -4.99
CA THR A 188 -21.67 11.84 -4.87
C THR A 188 -21.10 13.19 -4.51
N PHE A 189 -21.54 14.25 -5.17
CA PHE A 189 -21.11 15.61 -4.84
C PHE A 189 -22.12 16.25 -3.89
N ALA A 190 -21.66 16.76 -2.75
CA ALA A 190 -22.48 17.57 -1.87
C ALA A 190 -22.77 18.94 -2.51
N GLU A 191 -23.85 19.60 -2.10
CA GLU A 191 -24.23 20.95 -2.59
C GLU A 191 -23.12 22.00 -2.39
N THR A 192 -22.20 21.76 -1.46
CA THR A 192 -21.01 22.61 -1.21
C THR A 192 -19.84 22.34 -2.16
N GLY A 193 -20.02 21.47 -3.18
CA GLY A 193 -18.99 21.09 -4.15
C GLY A 193 -17.99 20.05 -3.66
N ARG A 194 -18.09 19.60 -2.41
CA ARG A 194 -17.23 18.53 -1.87
C ARG A 194 -17.66 17.18 -2.40
N ALA A 195 -16.72 16.43 -2.97
CA ALA A 195 -16.95 15.04 -3.33
C ALA A 195 -17.07 14.19 -2.07
N LYS A 196 -18.08 13.34 -2.00
CA LYS A 196 -18.25 12.30 -0.99
C LYS A 196 -18.21 10.98 -1.73
N ILE A 197 -17.15 10.21 -1.49
CA ILE A 197 -17.03 8.88 -2.06
C ILE A 197 -17.68 7.91 -1.07
N GLU A 198 -18.86 7.41 -1.43
CA GLU A 198 -19.56 6.36 -0.70
C GLU A 198 -19.46 5.08 -1.51
N GLY A 199 -19.02 4.00 -0.87
CA GLY A 199 -18.90 2.69 -1.48
C GLY A 199 -19.49 1.64 -0.56
N GLY A 200 -20.03 0.58 -1.17
CA GLY A 200 -20.64 -0.53 -0.47
C GLY A 200 -21.55 -1.32 -1.41
N THR A 201 -21.42 -2.64 -1.40
CA THR A 201 -22.43 -3.52 -2.00
C THR A 201 -23.72 -3.47 -1.15
N LYS A 202 -24.81 -4.11 -1.59
CA LYS A 202 -26.06 -4.25 -0.79
C LYS A 202 -25.84 -4.83 0.63
N GLY A 203 -24.66 -5.37 0.93
CA GLY A 203 -24.21 -5.85 2.23
C GLY A 203 -23.27 -4.92 3.01
N GLY A 204 -23.10 -3.65 2.61
CA GLY A 204 -22.71 -2.58 3.53
C GLY A 204 -21.23 -2.22 3.67
N HIS A 205 -20.26 -2.97 3.13
CA HIS A 205 -18.86 -2.70 3.50
C HIS A 205 -17.85 -2.71 2.33
N ALA A 206 -16.97 -1.71 2.35
CA ALA A 206 -15.95 -1.38 1.35
C ALA A 206 -14.53 -1.57 1.89
N ASP A 207 -14.36 -2.57 2.75
CA ASP A 207 -13.19 -2.78 3.61
C ASP A 207 -11.96 -3.20 2.82
N MET A 208 -12.10 -4.02 1.76
CA MET A 208 -10.94 -4.45 0.97
C MET A 208 -10.38 -3.29 0.13
N ALA A 209 -11.26 -2.46 -0.41
CA ALA A 209 -10.86 -1.27 -1.14
C ALA A 209 -10.26 -0.21 -0.21
N MET A 210 -10.76 -0.11 1.03
CA MET A 210 -10.14 0.74 2.04
C MET A 210 -8.78 0.22 2.49
N ALA A 211 -8.64 -1.08 2.73
CA ALA A 211 -7.34 -1.70 2.95
C ALA A 211 -6.39 -1.46 1.77
N CYS A 212 -6.89 -1.54 0.52
CA CYS A 212 -6.10 -1.26 -0.68
C CYS A 212 -5.62 0.19 -0.75
N SER A 213 -6.48 1.17 -0.43
CA SER A 213 -6.13 2.58 -0.46
C SER A 213 -5.07 2.92 0.60
N GLN A 214 -5.15 2.31 1.79
CA GLN A 214 -4.10 2.43 2.81
C GLN A 214 -2.76 1.88 2.31
N ALA A 215 -2.75 0.68 1.72
CA ALA A 215 -1.54 0.08 1.14
C ALA A 215 -0.94 0.95 0.02
N LEU A 216 -1.79 1.55 -0.82
CA LEU A 216 -1.38 2.44 -1.89
C LEU A 216 -0.78 3.74 -1.35
N TRP A 217 -1.41 4.34 -0.33
CA TRP A 217 -0.85 5.52 0.34
C TRP A 217 0.55 5.23 0.87
N LEU A 218 0.74 4.08 1.53
CA LEU A 218 2.04 3.68 2.05
C LEU A 218 3.09 3.56 0.94
N SER A 219 2.66 3.15 -0.26
CA SER A 219 3.51 3.08 -1.46
C SER A 219 4.11 4.42 -1.85
N ASP A 220 3.38 5.51 -1.67
CA ASP A 220 3.82 6.86 -2.07
C ASP A 220 4.34 7.68 -0.88
N HIS A 221 4.21 7.13 0.33
CA HIS A 221 4.58 7.82 1.55
C HIS A 221 6.10 7.81 1.82
N SER A 222 6.61 8.94 2.31
CA SER A 222 8.04 9.20 2.56
C SER A 222 8.68 8.22 3.55
N SER A 223 7.89 7.66 4.47
CA SER A 223 8.37 6.71 5.48
C SER A 223 9.04 5.45 4.91
N LEU A 224 8.74 5.08 3.65
CA LEU A 224 9.36 3.95 2.97
C LEU A 224 10.54 4.35 2.07
N ASN A 225 11.12 5.54 2.29
CA ASN A 225 12.18 6.12 1.45
C ASN A 225 11.84 6.00 -0.04
N CYS A 226 10.56 6.18 -0.39
CA CYS A 226 10.09 6.12 -1.76
C CYS A 226 10.82 7.18 -2.56
N PHE A 227 11.71 6.74 -3.45
CA PHE A 227 12.38 7.61 -4.40
C PHE A 227 11.31 8.25 -5.30
N VAL A 228 10.88 9.46 -4.94
CA VAL A 228 10.14 10.34 -5.84
C VAL A 228 11.14 10.70 -6.93
N GLY A 229 10.99 10.07 -8.09
CA GLY A 229 12.03 9.99 -9.12
C GLY A 229 12.72 11.32 -9.40
N GLN A 230 14.04 11.31 -9.56
CA GLN A 230 14.71 12.34 -10.33
C GLN A 230 14.43 12.10 -11.82
N SER A 231 13.53 12.88 -12.40
CA SER A 231 13.44 13.05 -13.85
C SER A 231 14.43 14.15 -14.25
N LYS A 232 15.39 13.83 -15.13
CA LYS A 232 16.08 14.89 -15.89
C LYS A 232 15.05 15.54 -16.80
N LEU A 233 14.84 16.83 -16.65
CA LEU A 233 14.13 17.63 -17.65
C LEU A 233 14.88 17.50 -18.98
N ALA A 234 14.33 16.72 -19.91
CA ALA A 234 14.79 16.75 -21.29
C ALA A 234 14.26 18.04 -21.92
N GLY A 235 15.14 19.01 -22.14
CA GLY A 235 14.79 20.22 -22.88
C GLY A 235 14.36 19.85 -24.31
N TRP A 236 13.30 20.47 -24.80
CA TRP A 236 12.88 20.37 -26.19
C TRP A 236 13.83 21.22 -27.04
N PHE A 237 14.85 20.61 -27.61
CA PHE A 237 15.60 21.23 -28.70
C PHE A 237 15.19 20.54 -30.00
N ALA A 238 14.50 21.32 -30.83
CA ALA A 238 14.28 21.04 -32.25
C ALA A 238 15.58 21.24 -33.04
#